data_AF-A0A6D0I832-F1
#
_entry.id   AF-A0A6D0I832-F1
#
_cell.length_a   1.000
_cell.length_b   1.000
_cell.length_c   1.000
_cell.angle_alpha   90.00
_cell.angle_beta   90.00
_cell.angle_gamma   90.00
#
_symmetry.space_group_name_H-M   'P 1'
#
loop_
_entity.id
_entity.type
_entity.pdbx_description
1 polymer ?
#
loop_
_entity_poly.entity_id
_entity_poly.type
_entity_poly.pdbx_seq_one_letter_code
_entity_poly.pdbx_strand_id
1 'polypeptide(L)'
;EAADKYAELEKEKATLEAEIARLREVHSQKLSKEAQKLMKMPFQRAITKKEQADMGKLKKSVRGLVVVHPMTALGREMGLQEMTGFSKTAF
;
A
#
# COMPACT_ATOMS: atom_id res chain seq x y z
N GLU A 1 44.26 -9.89 -8.92
CA GLU A 1 43.44 -10.56 -7.89
C GLU A 1 42.53 -9.61 -7.11
N ALA A 2 43.04 -8.69 -6.28
CA ALA A 2 42.16 -7.81 -5.48
C ALA A 2 41.37 -6.78 -6.32
N ALA A 3 41.99 -6.20 -7.36
CA ALA A 3 41.34 -5.25 -8.25
C ALA A 3 40.25 -5.90 -9.13
N ASP A 4 40.50 -7.12 -9.60
CA ASP A 4 39.54 -7.88 -10.41
C ASP A 4 38.29 -8.23 -9.60
N LYS A 5 38.49 -8.65 -8.34
CA LYS A 5 37.40 -8.95 -7.41
C LYS A 5 36.57 -7.71 -7.05
N TYR A 6 37.20 -6.55 -6.93
CA TYR A 6 36.48 -5.28 -6.72
C TYR A 6 35.64 -4.89 -7.94
N ALA A 7 36.17 -5.09 -9.16
CA ALA A 7 35.43 -4.83 -10.39
C ALA A 7 34.23 -5.77 -10.58
N GLU A 8 34.32 -7.03 -10.12
CA GLU A 8 33.18 -7.95 -10.09
C GLU A 8 32.10 -7.52 -9.10
N LEU A 9 32.50 -7.09 -7.89
CA LEU A 9 31.56 -6.61 -6.87
C LEU A 9 30.82 -5.33 -7.31
N GLU A 10 31.48 -4.41 -8.02
CA GLU A 10 30.82 -3.22 -8.55
C GLU A 10 29.82 -3.57 -9.67
N LYS A 11 30.12 -4.57 -10.51
CA LYS A 11 29.15 -5.08 -11.49
C LYS A 11 27.94 -5.72 -10.81
N GLU A 12 28.16 -6.54 -9.79
CA GLU A 12 27.09 -7.17 -9.01
C GLU A 12 26.23 -6.13 -8.27
N LYS A 13 26.87 -5.10 -7.70
CA LYS A 13 26.15 -3.99 -7.08
C LYS A 13 25.27 -3.26 -8.09
N ALA A 14 25.79 -2.96 -9.28
CA ALA A 14 25.02 -2.29 -10.33
C ALA A 14 23.83 -3.13 -10.81
N THR A 15 23.98 -4.45 -10.95
CA THR A 15 22.86 -5.33 -11.33
C THR A 15 21.81 -5.41 -10.22
N LEU A 16 22.22 -5.48 -8.96
CA LEU A 16 21.32 -5.46 -7.81
C LEU A 16 20.57 -4.13 -7.70
N GLU A 17 21.23 -2.99 -7.90
CA GLU A 17 20.60 -1.68 -7.89
C GLU A 17 19.57 -1.53 -9.02
N ALA A 18 19.89 -1.99 -10.23
CA ALA A 18 18.97 -2.01 -11.36
C ALA A 18 17.74 -2.88 -11.07
N GLU A 19 17.94 -4.06 -10.47
CA GLU A 19 16.84 -4.96 -10.12
C GLU A 19 15.97 -4.38 -9.00
N ILE A 20 16.57 -3.73 -7.98
CA ILE A 20 15.84 -3.01 -6.94
C ILE A 20 14.99 -1.89 -7.56
N ALA A 21 15.54 -1.13 -8.50
CA ALA A 21 14.79 -0.07 -9.20
C ALA A 21 13.59 -0.64 -9.96
N ARG A 22 13.80 -1.73 -10.71
CA ARG A 22 12.74 -2.43 -11.44
C ARG A 22 11.63 -2.93 -10.50
N LEU A 23 12.00 -3.55 -9.38
CA LEU A 23 11.03 -4.05 -8.39
C LEU A 23 10.24 -2.93 -7.73
N ARG A 24 10.88 -1.79 -7.43
CA ARG A 24 10.22 -0.59 -6.90
C ARG A 24 9.19 -0.02 -7.87
N GLU A 25 9.51 0.03 -9.16
CA GLU A 25 8.57 0.51 -10.18
C GLU A 25 7.34 -0.38 -10.27
N VAL A 26 7.53 -1.70 -10.35
CA VAL A 26 6.42 -2.67 -10.37
C VAL A 26 5.55 -2.55 -9.12
N HIS A 27 6.17 -2.35 -7.95
CA HIS A 27 5.46 -2.16 -6.71
C HIS A 27 4.61 -0.88 -6.71
N SER A 28 5.17 0.26 -7.16
CA SER A 28 4.42 1.52 -7.29
C SER A 28 3.25 1.41 -8.28
N GLN A 29 3.47 0.76 -9.43
CA GLN A 29 2.38 0.53 -10.40
C GLN A 29 1.23 -0.30 -9.81
N LYS A 30 1.54 -1.31 -8.98
CA LYS A 30 0.51 -2.13 -8.31
C LYS A 30 -0.26 -1.32 -7.27
N LEU A 31 0.43 -0.56 -6.42
CA LEU A 31 -0.20 0.30 -5.43
C LEU A 31 -1.11 1.35 -6.07
N SER A 32 -0.66 1.97 -7.16
CA SER A 32 -1.47 2.94 -7.90
C SER A 32 -2.78 2.32 -8.44
N LYS A 33 -2.73 1.10 -8.98
CA LYS A 33 -3.93 0.38 -9.45
C LYS A 33 -4.89 0.04 -8.31
N GLU A 34 -4.36 -0.35 -7.14
CA GLU A 34 -5.16 -0.61 -5.95
C GLU A 34 -5.80 0.67 -5.41
N ALA A 35 -5.05 1.77 -5.34
CA ALA A 35 -5.55 3.08 -4.95
C ALA A 35 -6.70 3.53 -5.86
N GLN A 36 -6.54 3.41 -7.18
CA GLN A 36 -7.59 3.72 -8.15
C GLN A 36 -8.84 2.85 -7.96
N LYS A 37 -8.69 1.57 -7.61
CA LYS A 37 -9.82 0.68 -7.35
C LYS A 37 -10.59 1.10 -6.09
N LEU A 38 -9.88 1.54 -5.05
CA LEU A 38 -10.50 2.02 -3.81
C LEU A 38 -11.20 3.36 -4.00
N MET A 39 -10.57 4.30 -4.71
CA MET A 39 -11.18 5.61 -5.02
C MET A 39 -12.44 5.49 -5.89
N LYS A 40 -12.58 4.42 -6.68
CA LYS A 40 -13.79 4.12 -7.46
C LYS A 40 -14.94 3.55 -6.62
N MET A 41 -14.73 3.24 -5.35
CA MET A 41 -15.80 2.74 -4.49
C MET A 41 -16.75 3.89 -4.09
N PRO A 42 -18.07 3.64 -4.05
CA PRO A 42 -19.06 4.69 -3.82
C PRO A 42 -19.07 5.22 -2.38
N PHE A 43 -18.71 4.39 -1.39
CA PHE A 43 -18.72 4.79 0.02
C PHE A 43 -17.32 4.70 0.60
N GLN A 44 -16.80 5.85 1.03
CA GLN A 44 -15.52 5.97 1.69
C GLN A 44 -15.59 7.02 2.79
N ARG A 45 -15.03 6.72 3.97
CA ARG A 45 -14.89 7.68 5.06
C ARG A 45 -13.87 7.22 6.09
N ALA A 46 -13.39 8.15 6.90
CA ALA A 46 -12.60 7.84 8.08
C ALA A 46 -13.42 6.97 9.07
N ILE A 47 -12.75 5.97 9.65
CA ILE A 47 -13.31 5.09 10.67
C ILE A 47 -13.13 5.76 12.03
N THR A 48 -14.23 5.94 12.75
CA THR A 48 -14.21 6.59 14.07
C THR A 48 -13.51 5.73 15.12
N LYS A 49 -13.03 6.33 16.20
CA LYS A 49 -12.35 5.57 17.29
C LYS A 49 -13.22 4.47 17.91
N LYS A 50 -14.54 4.69 18.00
CA LYS A 50 -15.50 3.67 18.48
C LYS A 50 -15.55 2.48 17.53
N GLU A 51 -15.61 2.76 16.23
CA GLU A 51 -15.61 1.73 15.20
C GLU A 51 -14.26 0.99 15.08
N GLN A 52 -13.16 1.68 15.35
CA GLN A 52 -11.83 1.06 15.45
C GLN A 52 -11.75 0.11 16.64
N ALA A 53 -12.42 0.41 17.76
CA ALA A 53 -12.52 -0.52 18.89
C ALA A 53 -13.39 -1.75 18.53
N ASP A 54 -14.47 -1.54 17.77
CA ASP A 54 -15.44 -2.58 17.38
C ASP A 54 -15.27 -3.08 15.94
N MET A 55 -14.03 -3.17 15.45
CA MET A 55 -13.75 -3.55 14.05
C MET A 55 -14.37 -4.89 13.64
N GLY A 56 -14.50 -5.83 14.59
CA GLY A 56 -15.15 -7.11 14.35
C GLY A 56 -16.64 -6.97 14.00
N LYS A 57 -17.36 -6.09 14.70
CA LYS A 57 -18.77 -5.79 14.41
C LYS A 57 -18.89 -5.05 13.08
N LEU A 58 -18.05 -4.04 12.86
CA LEU A 58 -18.06 -3.25 11.63
C LEU A 58 -17.81 -4.11 10.38
N LYS A 59 -16.78 -4.97 10.41
CA LYS A 59 -16.47 -5.89 9.29
C LYS A 59 -17.57 -6.92 9.03
N LYS A 60 -18.33 -7.32 10.06
CA LYS A 60 -19.48 -8.23 9.91
C LYS A 60 -20.69 -7.52 9.29
N SER A 61 -20.97 -6.29 9.72
CA SER A 61 -22.08 -5.48 9.20
C SER A 61 -21.82 -5.02 7.76
N VAL A 62 -20.57 -4.70 7.43
CA VAL A 62 -20.17 -4.14 6.13
C VAL A 62 -19.34 -5.19 5.39
N ARG A 63 -20.02 -6.14 4.75
CA ARG A 63 -19.35 -7.22 4.02
C ARG A 63 -18.54 -6.65 2.85
N GLY A 64 -17.24 -6.92 2.85
CA GLY A 64 -16.32 -6.41 1.82
C GLY A 64 -15.74 -5.03 2.13
N LEU A 65 -15.86 -4.55 3.37
CA LEU A 65 -15.15 -3.37 3.84
C LEU A 65 -13.64 -3.54 3.71
N VAL A 66 -13.01 -2.64 2.97
CA VAL A 66 -11.55 -2.51 2.90
C VAL A 66 -11.12 -1.38 3.81
N VAL A 67 -10.11 -1.60 4.64
CA VAL A 67 -9.60 -0.59 5.57
C VAL A 67 -8.14 -0.31 5.26
N VAL A 68 -7.81 0.97 5.09
CA VAL A 68 -6.45 1.44 4.83
C VAL A 68 -6.00 2.34 5.97
N HIS A 69 -4.80 2.07 6.48
CA HIS A 69 -4.19 2.84 7.55
C HIS A 69 -3.24 3.91 6.97
N PRO A 70 -3.18 5.13 7.52
CA PRO A 70 -2.36 6.24 6.98
C PRO A 70 -0.87 5.89 6.84
N MET A 71 -0.31 5.14 7.78
CA MET A 71 1.11 4.73 7.74
C MET A 71 1.45 3.62 6.73
N THR A 72 0.46 2.96 6.12
CA THR A 72 0.72 1.92 5.10
C THR A 72 1.28 2.54 3.82
N ALA A 73 2.00 1.78 2.99
CA ALA A 73 2.53 2.30 1.73
C ALA A 73 1.40 2.88 0.85
N LEU A 74 0.29 2.15 0.74
CA LEU A 74 -0.91 2.60 0.05
C LEU A 74 -1.52 3.85 0.70
N GLY A 75 -1.65 3.88 2.03
CA GLY A 75 -2.20 5.03 2.76
C GLY A 75 -1.36 6.29 2.58
N ARG A 76 -0.03 6.17 2.57
CA ARG A 76 0.89 7.29 2.29
C ARG A 76 0.76 7.78 0.86
N GLU A 77 0.70 6.87 -0.11
CA GLU A 77 0.55 7.21 -1.53
C GLU A 77 -0.81 7.88 -1.81
N MET A 78 -1.87 7.43 -1.13
CA MET A 78 -3.20 8.03 -1.20
C MET A 78 -3.35 9.31 -0.38
N GLY A 79 -2.34 9.72 0.41
CA GLY A 79 -2.39 10.92 1.24
C GLY A 79 -3.38 10.84 2.43
N LEU A 80 -3.69 9.63 2.91
CA LEU A 80 -4.62 9.45 4.03
C LEU A 80 -3.98 9.90 5.33
N GLN A 81 -4.71 10.70 6.12
CA GLN A 81 -4.28 11.14 7.46
C GLN A 81 -4.84 10.26 8.57
N GLU A 82 -6.00 9.64 8.33
CA GLU A 82 -6.71 8.80 9.29
C GLU A 82 -7.03 7.43 8.70
N MET A 83 -7.31 6.46 9.57
CA MET A 83 -7.73 5.13 9.13
C MET A 83 -9.04 5.26 8.33
N THR A 84 -9.01 4.91 7.06
CA THR A 84 -10.11 5.13 6.12
C THR A 84 -10.68 3.79 5.66
N GLY A 85 -12.00 3.67 5.69
CA GLY A 85 -12.73 2.53 5.15
C GLY A 85 -13.24 2.83 3.74
N PHE A 86 -13.28 1.81 2.89
CA PHE A 86 -13.83 1.82 1.54
C PHE A 86 -14.79 0.63 1.37
N SER A 87 -15.99 0.88 0.85
CA SER A 87 -16.99 -0.17 0.65
C SER A 87 -17.90 0.12 -0.55
N LYS A 88 -18.52 -0.94 -1.07
CA LYS A 88 -19.61 -0.84 -2.05
C LYS A 88 -20.95 -0.53 -1.41
N THR A 89 -21.09 -0.78 -0.10
CA THR A 89 -22.30 -0.50 0.68
C THR A 89 -22.04 0.62 1.65
N ALA A 90 -23.05 1.44 1.94
CA ALA A 90 -22.97 2.49 2.96
C ALA A 90 -22.62 1.90 4.33
N PHE A 91 -21.81 2.63 5.09
CA PHE A 91 -21.45 2.30 6.47
C PHE A 91 -21.06 3.54 7.24
#